data_AF-A0A2S5QW48-F1
#
_entry.id   AF-A0A2S5QW48-F1
#
_cell.length_a   1.000
_cell.length_b   1.000
_cell.length_c   1.000
_cell.angle_alpha   90.00
_cell.angle_beta   90.00
_cell.angle_gamma   90.00
#
_symmetry.space_group_name_H-M   'P 1'
#
loop_
_entity.id
_entity.type
_entity.pdbx_description
1 polymer ?
#
loop_
_entity_poly.entity_id
_entity_poly.type
_entity_poly.pdbx_seq_one_letter_code
_entity_poly.pdbx_strand_id
1 'polypeptide(L)'
;MKKLLTILLLTSLTGCGDVIEKASDIIDILNKPSKKQIVQHLGSANCLKEYYDYWDNSSNKAFATSSDESCGWSGSHHETIEAAKKEAVEYCEQNRKGGTPCKVVDVNGRWL
;
A
#
# COMPACT_ATOMS: atom_id res chain seq x y z
N MET A 1 -6.72 2.95 24.92
CA MET A 1 -6.82 1.49 25.15
C MET A 1 -7.31 0.83 23.86
N LYS A 2 -6.43 0.41 22.95
CA LYS A 2 -6.81 -0.31 21.73
C LYS A 2 -6.30 -1.75 21.84
N LYS A 3 -7.24 -2.66 21.60
CA LYS A 3 -7.24 -4.08 21.95
C LYS A 3 -6.01 -4.80 21.38
N LEU A 4 -5.18 -5.37 22.26
CA LEU A 4 -4.33 -6.52 21.91
C LEU A 4 -5.27 -7.65 21.48
N LEU A 5 -5.26 -8.00 20.20
CA LEU A 5 -5.87 -9.24 19.73
C LEU A 5 -4.76 -10.29 19.74
N THR A 6 -4.71 -11.07 20.81
CA THR A 6 -3.84 -12.25 20.93
C THR A 6 -4.34 -13.31 19.96
N ILE A 7 -3.67 -13.47 18.81
CA ILE A 7 -3.91 -14.60 17.91
C ILE A 7 -3.14 -15.80 18.45
N LEU A 8 -3.84 -16.65 19.20
CA LEU A 8 -3.41 -18.03 19.47
C LEU A 8 -3.85 -18.90 18.29
N LEU A 9 -2.90 -19.44 17.53
CA LEU A 9 -3.17 -20.64 16.72
C LEU A 9 -1.93 -21.53 16.68
N LEU A 10 -2.11 -22.73 17.22
CA LEU A 10 -1.21 -23.87 17.09
C LEU A 10 -1.16 -24.30 15.63
N THR A 11 0.04 -24.56 15.10
CA THR A 11 0.23 -25.59 14.08
C THR A 11 1.51 -26.38 14.37
N SER A 12 1.29 -27.63 14.73
CA SER A 12 2.27 -28.70 14.86
C SER A 12 2.78 -29.16 13.50
N LEU A 13 4.09 -29.41 13.43
CA LEU A 13 4.84 -30.29 12.53
C LEU A 13 4.63 -30.19 10.99
N THR A 14 5.77 -29.96 10.33
CA THR A 14 6.09 -30.26 8.91
C THR A 14 5.24 -29.57 7.83
N GLY A 15 5.53 -28.29 7.57
CA GLY A 15 5.04 -27.59 6.37
C GLY A 15 4.88 -26.07 6.54
N CYS A 16 5.91 -25.36 7.01
CA CYS A 16 5.78 -23.98 7.49
C CYS A 16 5.96 -22.86 6.43
N GLY A 17 6.06 -23.16 5.14
CA GLY A 17 6.21 -22.13 4.10
C GLY A 17 4.87 -21.49 3.73
N ASP A 18 3.98 -22.29 3.15
CA ASP A 18 2.78 -21.80 2.46
C ASP A 18 1.69 -21.24 3.40
N VAL A 19 1.68 -21.67 4.67
CA VAL A 19 0.68 -21.23 5.66
C VAL A 19 0.99 -19.82 6.19
N ILE A 20 2.27 -19.48 6.28
CA ILE A 20 2.71 -18.16 6.78
C ILE A 20 2.44 -17.08 5.72
N GLU A 21 2.70 -17.37 4.44
CA GLU A 21 2.45 -16.44 3.33
C GLU A 21 0.96 -16.14 3.15
N LYS A 22 0.10 -17.17 3.22
CA LYS A 22 -1.36 -16.96 3.20
C LYS A 22 -1.88 -16.19 4.41
N ALA A 23 -1.24 -16.32 5.56
CA ALA A 23 -1.62 -15.56 6.76
C ALA A 23 -1.27 -14.07 6.62
N SER A 24 -0.15 -13.71 5.99
CA SER A 24 0.18 -12.31 5.70
C SER A 24 -0.83 -11.66 4.75
N ASP A 25 -1.24 -12.36 3.69
CA ASP A 25 -2.23 -11.82 2.75
C ASP A 25 -3.59 -11.54 3.42
N ILE A 26 -4.01 -12.43 4.34
CA ILE A 26 -5.25 -12.25 5.12
C ILE A 26 -5.15 -11.05 6.07
N ILE A 27 -3.97 -10.84 6.69
CA ILE A 27 -3.74 -9.70 7.58
C ILE A 27 -3.83 -8.38 6.79
N ASP A 28 -3.34 -8.34 5.56
CA ASP A 28 -3.40 -7.14 4.71
C ASP A 28 -4.82 -6.80 4.26
N ILE A 29 -5.66 -7.82 3.98
CA ILE A 29 -7.10 -7.62 3.70
C ILE A 29 -7.81 -7.03 4.92
N LEU A 30 -7.54 -7.55 6.12
CA LEU A 30 -8.17 -7.10 7.36
C LEU A 30 -7.74 -5.68 7.78
N ASN A 31 -6.60 -5.20 7.27
CA ASN A 31 -6.03 -3.90 7.61
C ASN A 31 -6.29 -2.79 6.58
N LYS A 32 -7.16 -3.01 5.58
CA LYS A 32 -7.50 -1.97 4.59
C LYS A 32 -7.95 -0.68 5.28
N PRO A 33 -7.29 0.48 5.02
CA PRO A 33 -7.63 1.72 5.70
C PRO A 33 -9.01 2.21 5.27
N SER A 34 -9.75 2.81 6.20
CA SER A 34 -11.03 3.45 5.88
C SER A 34 -10.84 4.66 4.97
N LYS A 35 -11.86 5.02 4.18
CA LYS A 35 -11.88 6.26 3.37
C LYS A 35 -11.39 7.48 4.15
N LYS A 36 -11.82 7.62 5.42
CA LYS A 36 -11.43 8.73 6.29
C LYS A 36 -9.92 8.74 6.56
N GLN A 37 -9.33 7.58 6.83
CA GLN A 37 -7.88 7.46 7.08
C GLN A 37 -7.09 7.77 5.82
N ILE A 38 -7.54 7.26 4.65
CA ILE A 38 -6.90 7.52 3.36
C ILE A 38 -6.88 9.03 3.08
N VAL A 39 -8.04 9.68 3.14
CA VAL A 39 -8.13 11.14 2.89
C VAL A 39 -7.30 11.94 3.88
N GLN A 40 -7.24 11.51 5.16
CA GLN A 40 -6.39 12.16 6.15
C GLN A 40 -4.89 12.07 5.83
N HIS A 41 -4.44 10.94 5.26
CA HIS A 41 -3.04 10.76 4.87
C HIS A 41 -2.70 11.44 3.54
N LEU A 42 -3.57 11.30 2.54
CA LEU A 42 -3.34 11.87 1.21
C LEU A 42 -3.62 13.38 1.15
N GLY A 43 -4.35 13.94 2.12
CA GLY A 43 -4.76 15.34 2.15
C GLY A 43 -5.95 15.68 1.27
N SER A 44 -6.36 14.78 0.37
CA SER A 44 -7.51 14.96 -0.53
C SER A 44 -8.22 13.65 -0.87
N ALA A 45 -9.36 13.77 -1.53
CA ALA A 45 -10.16 12.66 -2.03
C ALA A 45 -9.81 12.25 -3.48
N ASN A 46 -8.98 13.04 -4.18
CA ASN A 46 -8.79 12.89 -5.62
C ASN A 46 -8.12 11.56 -6.00
N CYS A 47 -7.24 11.07 -5.15
CA CYS A 47 -6.50 9.83 -5.37
C CYS A 47 -7.16 8.60 -4.73
N LEU A 48 -8.41 8.71 -4.26
CA LEU A 48 -9.08 7.61 -3.57
C LEU A 48 -9.25 6.38 -4.46
N LYS A 49 -9.59 6.57 -5.74
CA LYS A 49 -9.80 5.45 -6.66
C LYS A 49 -8.48 4.72 -6.89
N GLU A 50 -7.45 5.46 -7.25
CA GLU A 50 -6.09 4.98 -7.49
C GLU A 50 -5.53 4.28 -6.26
N TYR A 51 -5.80 4.83 -5.07
CA TYR A 51 -5.35 4.23 -3.81
C TYR A 51 -6.08 2.91 -3.51
N TYR A 52 -7.36 2.77 -3.86
CA TYR A 52 -8.04 1.48 -3.74
C TYR A 52 -7.49 0.45 -4.73
N ASP A 53 -7.24 0.85 -5.98
CA ASP A 53 -6.64 -0.02 -7.00
C ASP A 53 -5.25 -0.51 -6.55
N TYR A 54 -4.43 0.40 -6.01
CA TYR A 54 -3.16 0.08 -5.34
C TYR A 54 -3.34 -0.96 -4.22
N TRP A 55 -4.32 -0.77 -3.34
CA TRP A 55 -4.50 -1.65 -2.19
C TRP A 55 -4.82 -3.09 -2.60
N ASP A 56 -5.52 -3.28 -3.70
CA ASP A 56 -5.98 -4.59 -4.18
C ASP A 56 -4.86 -5.43 -4.82
N ASN A 57 -3.67 -4.87 -4.98
CA ASN A 57 -2.47 -5.60 -5.42
C ASN A 57 -1.75 -6.26 -4.24
N SER A 58 -0.99 -7.33 -4.49
CA SER A 58 -0.17 -7.99 -3.46
C SER A 58 1.21 -7.31 -3.31
N SER A 59 2.17 -7.98 -2.67
CA SER A 59 3.53 -7.53 -2.35
C SER A 59 4.26 -6.73 -3.44
N ASN A 60 5.31 -5.99 -3.05
CA ASN A 60 6.11 -5.14 -3.94
C ASN A 60 5.28 -4.06 -4.65
N LYS A 61 4.42 -3.39 -3.90
CA LYS A 61 3.59 -2.27 -4.37
C LYS A 61 3.98 -0.98 -3.67
N ALA A 62 3.83 0.14 -4.37
CA ALA A 62 4.06 1.48 -3.82
C ALA A 62 3.03 2.48 -4.33
N PHE A 63 2.74 3.49 -3.51
CA PHE A 63 1.87 4.62 -3.84
C PHE A 63 2.61 5.94 -3.65
N ALA A 64 2.49 6.84 -4.62
CA ALA A 64 3.12 8.15 -4.58
C ALA A 64 2.11 9.28 -4.82
N THR A 65 2.36 10.44 -4.21
CA THR A 65 1.54 11.64 -4.36
C THR A 65 2.38 12.92 -4.41
N SER A 66 1.76 13.98 -4.92
CA SER A 66 2.24 15.36 -4.90
C SER A 66 1.22 16.29 -4.21
N SER A 67 1.66 17.48 -3.80
CA SER A 67 0.80 18.51 -3.18
C SER A 67 -0.30 19.06 -4.08
N ASP A 68 -0.20 18.86 -5.40
CA ASP A 68 -1.23 19.21 -6.38
C ASP A 68 -2.25 18.09 -6.62
N GLU A 69 -2.27 17.10 -5.73
CA GLU A 69 -3.19 15.97 -5.74
C GLU A 69 -3.00 15.03 -6.95
N SER A 70 -1.85 15.11 -7.62
CA SER A 70 -1.42 14.09 -8.57
C SER A 70 -0.94 12.84 -7.83
N CYS A 71 -1.22 11.67 -8.39
CA CYS A 71 -0.83 10.38 -7.82
C CYS A 71 -0.45 9.38 -8.90
N GLY A 72 0.29 8.38 -8.44
CA GLY A 72 0.71 7.23 -9.23
C GLY A 72 0.94 6.05 -8.30
N TRP A 73 0.81 4.85 -8.84
CA TRP A 73 1.00 3.63 -8.08
C TRP A 73 1.61 2.55 -8.95
N SER A 74 2.17 1.56 -8.28
CA SER A 74 2.74 0.36 -8.87
C SER A 74 2.18 -0.87 -8.16
N GLY A 75 1.83 -1.89 -8.95
CA GLY A 75 1.28 -3.15 -8.49
C GLY A 75 2.36 -4.20 -8.22
N SER A 76 1.93 -5.45 -8.05
CA SER A 76 2.79 -6.56 -7.61
C SER A 76 3.63 -7.21 -8.72
N HIS A 77 3.76 -6.58 -9.88
CA HIS A 77 4.52 -7.12 -11.02
C HIS A 77 6.03 -6.92 -10.92
N HIS A 78 6.51 -6.19 -9.91
CA HIS A 78 7.95 -5.98 -9.71
C HIS A 78 8.56 -7.02 -8.78
N GLU A 79 9.79 -7.43 -9.11
CA GLU A 79 10.59 -8.31 -8.25
C GLU A 79 11.10 -7.61 -6.98
N THR A 80 11.18 -6.27 -6.98
CA THR A 80 11.73 -5.49 -5.87
C THR A 80 10.87 -4.29 -5.50
N ILE A 81 10.87 -3.95 -4.21
CA ILE A 81 10.21 -2.75 -3.69
C ILE A 81 10.77 -1.47 -4.32
N GLU A 82 12.07 -1.40 -4.60
CA GLU A 82 12.67 -0.20 -5.18
C GLU A 82 12.19 0.05 -6.62
N ALA A 83 11.97 -1.01 -7.42
CA ALA A 83 11.37 -0.87 -8.74
C ALA A 83 9.92 -0.37 -8.65
N ALA A 84 9.13 -0.90 -7.70
CA ALA A 84 7.76 -0.45 -7.48
C ALA A 84 7.68 1.02 -7.04
N LYS A 85 8.56 1.45 -6.12
CA LYS A 85 8.68 2.86 -5.70
C LYS A 85 8.99 3.76 -6.89
N LYS A 86 9.95 3.37 -7.72
CA LYS A 86 10.36 4.12 -8.90
C LYS A 86 9.19 4.29 -9.87
N GLU A 87 8.50 3.20 -10.21
CA GLU A 87 7.35 3.25 -11.12
C GLU A 87 6.20 4.11 -10.54
N ALA A 88 5.89 3.97 -9.25
CA ALA A 88 4.85 4.78 -8.62
C ALA A 88 5.13 6.29 -8.71
N VAL A 89 6.39 6.69 -8.50
CA VAL A 89 6.83 8.08 -8.67
C VAL A 89 6.76 8.51 -10.13
N GLU A 90 7.23 7.68 -11.07
CA GLU A 90 7.19 7.99 -12.51
C GLU A 90 5.75 8.22 -13.00
N TYR A 91 4.80 7.35 -12.64
CA TYR A 91 3.38 7.55 -12.97
C TYR A 91 2.79 8.80 -12.31
N CYS A 92 3.18 9.08 -11.07
CA CYS A 92 2.72 10.30 -10.39
C CYS A 92 3.22 11.55 -11.11
N GLU A 93 4.50 11.58 -11.49
CA GLU A 93 5.12 12.70 -12.19
C GLU A 93 4.51 12.95 -13.57
N GLN A 94 4.13 11.89 -14.30
CA GLN A 94 3.42 12.01 -15.58
C GLN A 94 2.08 12.75 -15.45
N ASN A 95 1.44 12.67 -14.27
CA ASN A 95 0.17 13.31 -13.97
C ASN A 95 0.34 14.65 -13.24
N ARG A 96 1.56 15.09 -12.94
CA ARG A 96 1.83 16.30 -12.12
C ARG A 96 1.47 17.58 -12.90
N LYS A 97 0.79 18.51 -12.22
CA LYS A 97 0.24 19.75 -12.80
C LYS A 97 0.95 21.02 -12.33
N GLY A 98 1.87 20.91 -11.38
CA GLY A 98 2.66 22.04 -10.87
C GLY A 98 2.94 22.02 -9.37
N GLY A 99 2.56 20.94 -8.67
CA GLY A 99 2.84 20.74 -7.25
C GLY A 99 4.28 20.34 -6.94
N THR A 100 4.53 20.01 -5.67
CA THR A 100 5.79 19.45 -5.20
C THR A 100 6.18 18.19 -5.98
N PRO A 101 7.47 17.82 -6.05
CA PRO A 101 7.85 16.51 -6.59
C PRO A 101 7.06 15.39 -5.92
N CYS A 102 6.67 14.41 -6.73
CA CYS A 102 5.99 13.21 -6.27
C CYS A 102 6.88 12.44 -5.31
N LYS A 103 6.30 12.02 -4.18
CA LYS A 103 6.97 11.22 -3.17
C LYS A 103 6.15 9.98 -2.85
N VAL A 104 6.84 8.88 -2.57
CA VAL A 104 6.20 7.68 -2.04
C VAL A 104 5.63 7.99 -0.67
N VAL A 105 4.37 7.62 -0.44
CA VAL A 105 3.66 7.81 0.84
C VAL A 105 3.17 6.50 1.43
N ASP A 106 3.15 5.42 0.66
CA ASP A 106 2.76 4.08 1.12
C ASP A 106 3.57 3.00 0.39
N VAL A 107 4.07 2.01 1.13
CA VAL A 107 4.75 0.82 0.61
C VAL A 107 4.14 -0.42 1.24
N ASN A 108 3.62 -1.34 0.41
CA ASN A 108 2.97 -2.57 0.87
C ASN A 108 1.91 -2.34 1.98
N GLY A 109 1.10 -1.29 1.86
CA GLY A 109 0.06 -0.95 2.81
C GLY A 109 0.56 -0.35 4.13
N ARG A 110 1.81 0.13 4.15
CA ARG A 110 2.43 0.83 5.28
C ARG A 110 2.74 2.26 4.87
N TRP A 111 2.02 3.18 5.48
CA TRP A 111 2.25 4.61 5.38
C TRP A 111 3.67 5.00 5.83
N LEU A 112 4.29 5.92 5.08
CA LEU A 112 5.62 6.48 5.35
C LEU A 112 5.56 7.81 6.12
#